data_AF-A0A640MQ09-F1
#
_entry.id   AF-A0A640MQ09-F1
#
_cell.length_a   1.000
_cell.length_b   1.000
_cell.length_c   1.000
_cell.angle_alpha   90.00
_cell.angle_beta   90.00
_cell.angle_gamma   90.00
#
_symmetry.space_group_name_H-M   'P 1'
#
loop_
_entity.id
_entity.type
_entity.pdbx_description
1 polymer ?
#
loop_
_entity_poly.entity_id
_entity_poly.type
_entity_poly.pdbx_seq_one_letter_code
_entity_poly.pdbx_strand_id
1 'polypeptide(L)'
;MEKQTITEIDKEQAKPWTLFVMMGLTGTGGYNDADTQAVNQLPTQEAKKAYTIKMIQDRLKNKGFFGYLRFLAQKNRHNTANGDFDWGWDGGDLIPETPSKNRWQEHLRSLYYPQNQKSNYLRIYMHFFYLLTLLGLLFSIPLKDSKNNYAILKLAFIGAILYLLLFEGGRSRYLIQFMPFWYLLSASGWLGLREIRRYKKIVK
;
A
#
# COMPACT_ATOMS: atom_id res chain seq x y z
N MET A 1 13.45 30.97 5.71
CA MET A 1 13.50 29.99 6.82
C MET A 1 12.26 30.19 7.69
N GLU A 2 11.44 29.16 7.86
CA GLU A 2 10.38 29.17 8.88
C GLU A 2 11.01 28.75 10.21
N LYS A 3 10.94 29.62 11.22
CA LYS A 3 11.54 29.36 12.53
C LYS A 3 10.60 28.51 13.36
N GLN A 4 10.93 27.24 13.54
CA GLN A 4 10.48 26.45 14.68
C GLN A 4 11.52 26.63 15.80
N THR A 5 11.09 26.83 17.05
CA THR A 5 11.92 27.30 18.17
C THR A 5 13.10 26.37 18.55
N ILE A 6 13.20 25.18 17.94
CA ILE A 6 14.13 24.11 18.33
C ILE A 6 15.13 23.77 17.21
N THR A 7 14.82 23.99 15.93
CA THR A 7 15.71 23.63 14.81
C THR A 7 15.44 24.49 13.58
N GLU A 8 16.49 24.90 12.88
CA GLU A 8 16.38 25.60 11.60
C GLU A 8 15.98 24.62 10.50
N ILE A 9 14.85 24.89 9.84
CA ILE A 9 14.38 24.07 8.72
C ILE A 9 14.95 24.64 7.42
N ASP A 10 15.84 23.87 6.81
CA ASP A 10 16.30 24.11 5.45
C ASP A 10 15.25 23.62 4.45
N LYS A 11 14.53 24.56 3.83
CA LYS A 11 13.50 24.26 2.82
C LYS A 11 14.09 23.61 1.58
N GLU A 12 15.37 23.84 1.29
CA GLU A 12 16.03 23.26 0.13
C GLU A 12 16.30 21.76 0.31
N GLN A 13 16.31 21.25 1.54
CA GLN A 13 16.43 19.81 1.81
C GLN A 13 15.13 19.03 1.61
N ALA A 14 13.98 19.69 1.47
CA ALA A 14 12.71 19.02 1.23
C ALA A 14 12.75 18.12 -0.01
N LYS A 15 12.06 16.98 0.04
CA LYS A 15 11.90 16.10 -1.12
C LYS A 15 10.66 16.53 -1.90
N PRO A 16 10.76 16.86 -3.21
CA PRO A 16 9.58 17.21 -3.98
C PRO A 16 8.69 15.98 -4.17
N TRP A 17 7.37 16.19 -4.28
CA TRP A 17 6.42 15.08 -4.47
C TRP A 17 6.72 14.26 -5.75
N THR A 18 7.32 14.89 -6.76
CA THR A 18 7.75 14.27 -8.02
C THR A 18 8.82 13.20 -7.83
N LEU A 19 9.62 13.25 -6.74
CA LEU A 19 10.54 12.16 -6.40
C LEU A 19 9.79 10.85 -6.18
N PHE A 20 8.62 10.88 -5.53
CA PHE A 20 7.84 9.68 -5.26
C PHE A 20 7.22 9.11 -6.54
N VAL A 21 6.76 9.97 -7.46
CA VAL A 21 6.31 9.51 -8.79
C VAL A 21 7.48 8.91 -9.58
N MET A 22 8.63 9.57 -9.54
CA MET A 22 9.86 9.09 -10.18
C MET A 22 10.24 7.69 -9.65
N MET A 23 10.38 7.51 -8.34
CA MET A 23 10.66 6.20 -7.71
C MET A 23 9.57 5.16 -8.06
N GLY A 24 8.31 5.59 -8.07
CA GLY A 24 7.16 4.79 -8.46
C GLY A 24 7.22 4.21 -9.88
N LEU A 25 8.18 4.64 -10.72
CA LEU A 25 8.43 4.13 -12.07
C LEU A 25 9.68 3.21 -12.17
N THR A 26 10.38 2.95 -11.07
CA THR A 26 11.61 2.13 -11.02
C THR A 26 11.35 0.74 -10.48
N GLY A 27 12.05 -0.28 -11.01
CA GLY A 27 12.03 -1.64 -10.44
C GLY A 27 10.61 -2.21 -10.34
N THR A 28 10.17 -2.51 -9.11
CA THR A 28 8.81 -2.99 -8.78
C THR A 28 7.84 -1.85 -8.43
N GLY A 29 8.28 -0.60 -8.51
CA GLY A 29 7.51 0.61 -8.20
C GLY A 29 7.60 1.06 -6.74
N GLY A 30 8.48 0.47 -5.94
CA GLY A 30 8.72 0.87 -4.54
C GLY A 30 9.98 1.71 -4.35
N TYR A 31 10.34 1.91 -3.07
CA TYR A 31 11.49 2.71 -2.66
C TYR A 31 12.76 2.40 -3.45
N ASN A 32 13.46 3.46 -3.85
CA ASN A 32 14.75 3.37 -4.52
C ASN A 32 15.75 4.34 -3.87
N ASP A 33 16.79 3.76 -3.26
CA ASP A 33 17.81 4.53 -2.55
C ASP A 33 18.66 5.39 -3.51
N ALA A 34 19.05 4.85 -4.66
CA ALA A 34 19.83 5.60 -5.66
C ALA A 34 19.10 6.86 -6.16
N ASP A 35 17.79 6.76 -6.44
CA ASP A 35 16.93 7.89 -6.79
C ASP A 35 16.85 8.93 -5.66
N THR A 36 16.76 8.46 -4.42
CA THR A 36 16.75 9.31 -3.23
C THR A 36 18.06 10.06 -3.08
N GLN A 37 19.20 9.37 -3.18
CA GLN A 37 20.52 9.97 -3.06
C GLN A 37 20.77 10.98 -4.18
N ALA A 38 20.43 10.64 -5.43
CA ALA A 38 20.58 11.54 -6.57
C ALA A 38 19.80 12.85 -6.37
N VAL A 39 18.56 12.78 -5.85
CA VAL A 39 17.77 13.99 -5.57
C VAL A 39 18.30 14.75 -4.36
N ASN A 40 18.78 14.07 -3.32
CA ASN A 40 19.34 14.71 -2.13
C ASN A 40 20.63 15.50 -2.42
N GLN A 41 21.40 15.09 -3.43
CA GLN A 41 22.63 15.79 -3.84
C GLN A 41 22.36 17.10 -4.60
N LEU A 42 21.13 17.33 -5.07
CA LEU A 42 20.78 18.55 -5.80
C LEU A 42 20.57 19.73 -4.83
N PRO A 43 21.09 20.93 -5.14
CA PRO A 43 21.19 22.01 -4.16
C PRO A 43 19.87 22.75 -3.91
N THR A 44 18.95 22.79 -4.88
CA THR A 44 17.70 23.57 -4.79
C THR A 44 16.46 22.75 -5.10
N GLN A 45 15.31 23.20 -4.58
CA GLN A 45 13.99 22.61 -4.89
C GLN A 45 13.69 22.63 -6.38
N GLU A 46 14.06 23.69 -7.09
CA GLU A 46 13.87 23.82 -8.53
C GLU A 46 14.70 22.77 -9.28
N ALA A 47 15.98 22.59 -8.90
CA ALA A 47 16.85 21.58 -9.49
C ALA A 47 16.30 20.17 -9.25
N LYS A 48 15.85 19.89 -8.01
CA LYS A 48 15.22 18.61 -7.64
C LYS A 48 13.96 18.33 -8.47
N LYS A 49 13.07 19.32 -8.62
CA LYS A 49 11.85 19.19 -9.43
C LYS A 49 12.16 19.00 -10.92
N ALA A 50 13.07 19.80 -11.48
CA ALA A 50 13.45 19.69 -12.89
C ALA A 50 14.07 18.31 -13.20
N TYR A 51 14.97 17.83 -12.33
CA TYR A 51 15.58 16.51 -12.46
C TYR A 51 14.53 15.40 -12.39
N THR A 52 13.67 15.42 -11.37
CA THR A 52 12.65 14.37 -11.19
C THR A 52 11.64 14.33 -12.33
N ILE A 53 11.19 15.50 -12.84
CA ILE A 53 10.29 15.57 -14.00
C ILE A 53 10.95 14.99 -15.25
N LYS A 54 12.21 15.36 -15.52
CA LYS A 54 12.97 14.80 -16.65
C LYS A 54 13.07 13.28 -16.55
N MET A 55 13.43 12.75 -15.38
CA MET A 55 13.53 11.30 -15.15
C MET A 55 12.19 10.57 -15.30
N ILE A 56 11.08 11.18 -14.87
CA ILE A 56 9.73 10.63 -15.11
C ILE A 56 9.45 10.51 -16.61
N GLN A 57 9.72 11.57 -17.37
CA GLN A 57 9.53 11.58 -18.83
C GLN A 57 10.38 10.51 -19.51
N ASP A 58 11.66 10.43 -19.16
CA ASP A 58 12.59 9.45 -19.71
C ASP A 58 12.15 8.01 -19.38
N ARG A 59 11.72 7.74 -18.14
CA ARG A 59 11.23 6.41 -17.73
C ARG A 59 9.96 6.01 -18.46
N LEU A 60 9.01 6.93 -18.62
CA LEU A 60 7.78 6.67 -19.36
C LEU A 60 8.07 6.40 -20.84
N LYS A 61 8.95 7.20 -21.46
CA LYS A 61 9.39 7.02 -22.85
C LYS A 61 10.09 5.67 -23.04
N ASN A 62 11.01 5.32 -22.15
CA ASN A 62 11.78 4.06 -22.22
C ASN A 62 10.92 2.82 -22.04
N LYS A 63 9.86 2.89 -21.20
CA LYS A 63 8.89 1.79 -21.08
C LYS A 63 7.98 1.67 -22.30
N GLY A 64 7.64 2.80 -22.94
CA GLY A 64 6.60 2.86 -23.97
C GLY A 64 5.21 2.47 -23.44
N PHE A 65 4.20 2.51 -24.30
CA PHE A 65 2.81 2.27 -23.89
C PHE A 65 2.59 0.87 -23.29
N PHE A 66 2.91 -0.19 -24.03
CA PHE A 66 2.69 -1.56 -23.58
C PHE A 66 3.63 -1.98 -22.44
N GLY A 67 4.88 -1.51 -22.43
CA GLY A 67 5.80 -1.78 -21.34
C GLY A 67 5.35 -1.08 -20.05
N TYR A 68 4.76 0.11 -20.15
CA TYR A 68 4.17 0.78 -19.00
C TYR A 68 2.94 0.03 -18.46
N LEU A 69 2.04 -0.48 -19.31
CA LEU A 69 0.90 -1.29 -18.87
C LEU A 69 1.35 -2.58 -18.15
N ARG A 70 2.36 -3.27 -18.70
CA ARG A 70 2.94 -4.46 -18.06
C ARG A 70 3.57 -4.12 -16.70
N PHE A 71 4.27 -3.00 -16.63
CA PHE A 71 4.83 -2.47 -15.40
C PHE A 71 3.75 -2.17 -14.35
N LEU A 72 2.65 -1.52 -14.73
CA LEU A 72 1.53 -1.24 -13.82
C LEU A 72 0.88 -2.52 -13.29
N ALA A 73 0.72 -3.56 -14.11
CA ALA A 73 0.19 -4.85 -13.66
C ALA A 73 1.11 -5.52 -12.64
N GLN A 74 2.43 -5.51 -12.89
CA GLN A 74 3.43 -6.03 -11.95
C GLN A 74 3.43 -5.23 -10.65
N LYS A 75 3.45 -3.89 -10.74
CA LYS A 75 3.40 -3.00 -9.59
C LYS A 75 2.14 -3.21 -8.76
N ASN A 76 0.98 -3.37 -9.41
CA ASN A 76 -0.27 -3.65 -8.70
C ASN A 76 -0.22 -4.98 -7.95
N ARG A 77 0.39 -6.01 -8.53
CA ARG A 77 0.61 -7.29 -7.84
C ARG A 77 1.45 -7.07 -6.58
N HIS A 78 2.53 -6.31 -6.65
CA HIS A 78 3.33 -5.99 -5.45
C HIS A 78 2.57 -5.15 -4.41
N ASN A 79 1.69 -4.24 -4.87
CA ASN A 79 0.84 -3.44 -3.99
C ASN A 79 -0.24 -4.26 -3.27
N THR A 80 -0.60 -5.46 -3.74
CA THR A 80 -1.84 -6.13 -3.30
C THR A 80 -1.72 -7.62 -3.02
N ALA A 81 -0.64 -8.31 -3.41
CA ALA A 81 -0.58 -9.77 -3.31
C ALA A 81 -0.37 -10.29 -1.89
N ASN A 82 0.29 -9.53 -1.01
CA ASN A 82 0.71 -10.01 0.31
C ASN A 82 -0.32 -9.61 1.38
N GLY A 83 -0.98 -10.60 1.97
CA GLY A 83 -2.04 -10.42 2.97
C GLY A 83 -1.53 -10.22 4.39
N ASP A 84 -0.22 -10.41 4.63
CA ASP A 84 0.46 -9.99 5.85
C ASP A 84 1.06 -8.57 5.73
N PHE A 85 0.79 -7.86 4.63
CA PHE A 85 1.18 -6.47 4.42
C PHE A 85 2.71 -6.23 4.47
N ASP A 86 3.51 -7.19 4.01
CA ASP A 86 4.98 -7.17 4.03
C ASP A 86 5.57 -7.04 5.45
N TRP A 87 4.88 -7.63 6.44
CA TRP A 87 5.30 -7.60 7.83
C TRP A 87 6.72 -8.16 8.03
N GLY A 88 7.61 -7.32 8.57
CA GLY A 88 9.00 -7.69 8.87
C GLY A 88 9.88 -7.91 7.64
N TRP A 89 9.46 -7.46 6.45
CA TRP A 89 10.26 -7.56 5.23
C TRP A 89 11.35 -6.49 5.15
N ASP A 90 11.11 -5.31 5.74
CA ASP A 90 12.04 -4.18 5.71
C ASP A 90 12.56 -3.81 7.09
N GLY A 91 13.78 -3.26 7.09
CA GLY A 91 14.52 -2.91 8.30
C GLY A 91 15.49 -4.02 8.72
N GLY A 92 16.15 -3.79 9.85
CA GLY A 92 16.94 -4.83 10.51
C GLY A 92 16.05 -5.80 11.29
N ASP A 93 16.67 -6.83 11.84
CA ASP A 93 15.95 -7.77 12.70
C ASP A 93 15.34 -7.06 13.91
N LEU A 94 14.06 -7.34 14.16
CA LEU A 94 13.37 -6.83 15.34
C LEU A 94 13.75 -7.71 16.53
N ILE A 95 14.93 -7.45 17.10
CA ILE A 95 15.47 -8.19 18.24
C ILE A 95 15.05 -7.47 19.53
N PRO A 96 14.34 -8.13 20.46
CA PRO A 96 14.02 -7.53 21.75
C PRO A 96 15.29 -7.24 22.55
N GLU A 97 15.45 -6.00 23.00
CA GLU A 97 16.60 -5.59 23.85
C GLU A 97 16.60 -6.26 25.24
N THR A 98 15.44 -6.73 25.69
CA THR A 98 15.25 -7.32 27.02
C THR A 98 14.64 -8.71 26.94
N PRO A 99 15.03 -9.64 27.84
CA PRO A 99 14.41 -10.95 27.92
C PRO A 99 12.94 -10.85 28.30
N SER A 100 12.17 -11.88 27.98
CA SER A 100 10.76 -11.96 28.36
C SER A 100 10.63 -12.15 29.87
N LYS A 101 9.76 -11.37 30.52
CA LYS A 101 9.52 -11.40 31.98
C LYS A 101 8.72 -12.62 32.43
N ASN A 102 7.90 -13.18 31.53
CA ASN A 102 7.07 -14.34 31.82
C ASN A 102 6.68 -15.08 30.51
N ARG A 103 6.07 -16.25 30.67
CA ARG A 103 5.65 -17.13 29.58
C ARG A 103 4.64 -16.49 28.63
N TRP A 104 3.78 -15.59 29.14
CA TRP A 104 2.81 -14.86 28.31
C TRP A 104 3.49 -13.88 27.37
N GLN A 105 4.43 -13.09 27.90
CA GLN A 105 5.22 -12.17 27.11
C GLN A 105 6.05 -12.93 26.07
N GLU A 106 6.68 -14.04 26.46
CA GLU A 106 7.42 -14.90 25.54
C GLU A 106 6.54 -15.43 24.40
N HIS A 107 5.33 -15.89 24.73
CA HIS A 107 4.37 -16.37 23.74
C HIS A 107 3.96 -15.26 22.76
N LEU A 108 3.54 -14.09 23.26
CA LEU A 108 3.15 -12.96 22.42
C LEU A 108 4.30 -12.49 21.52
N ARG A 109 5.50 -12.38 22.08
CA ARG A 109 6.71 -12.02 21.33
C ARG A 109 6.99 -13.05 20.24
N SER A 110 6.84 -14.35 20.52
CA SER A 110 7.05 -15.40 19.52
C SER A 110 6.08 -15.35 18.35
N LEU A 111 4.87 -14.78 18.54
CA LEU A 111 3.89 -14.59 17.47
C LEU A 111 4.10 -13.29 16.68
N TYR A 112 4.50 -12.21 17.35
CA TYR A 112 4.58 -10.87 16.75
C TYR A 112 5.92 -10.59 16.06
N TYR A 113 7.03 -11.07 16.61
CA TYR A 113 8.36 -10.82 16.04
C TYR A 113 8.56 -11.65 14.76
N PRO A 114 8.76 -11.01 13.59
CA PRO A 114 8.82 -11.69 12.30
C PRO A 114 9.95 -12.71 12.18
N GLN A 115 11.03 -12.54 12.95
CA GLN A 115 12.20 -13.43 12.99
C GLN A 115 11.87 -14.77 13.65
N ASN A 116 10.82 -14.85 14.46
CA ASN A 116 10.43 -16.08 15.12
C ASN A 116 9.55 -16.92 14.18
N GLN A 117 9.85 -18.20 14.03
CA GLN A 117 9.08 -19.11 13.15
C GLN A 117 7.60 -19.21 13.54
N LYS A 118 7.26 -19.04 14.83
CA LYS A 118 5.86 -19.04 15.29
C LYS A 118 5.05 -17.86 14.75
N SER A 119 5.70 -16.77 14.31
CA SER A 119 5.02 -15.66 13.63
C SER A 119 4.35 -16.08 12.31
N ASN A 120 4.80 -17.18 11.70
CA ASN A 120 4.17 -17.73 10.50
C ASN A 120 2.70 -18.12 10.72
N TYR A 121 2.33 -18.57 11.93
CA TYR A 121 0.94 -18.84 12.25
C TYR A 121 0.09 -17.56 12.15
N LEU A 122 0.57 -16.45 12.72
CA LEU A 122 -0.10 -15.16 12.62
C LEU A 122 -0.22 -14.69 11.16
N ARG A 123 0.85 -14.82 10.36
CA ARG A 123 0.84 -14.47 8.93
C ARG A 123 -0.20 -15.27 8.13
N ILE A 124 -0.39 -16.55 8.45
CA ILE A 124 -1.44 -17.38 7.81
C ILE A 124 -2.82 -16.81 8.14
N TYR A 125 -3.09 -16.45 9.39
CA TYR A 125 -4.36 -15.81 9.76
C TYR A 125 -4.55 -14.47 9.05
N MET A 126 -3.52 -13.63 8.95
CA MET A 126 -3.58 -12.36 8.22
C MET A 126 -3.95 -12.58 6.75
N HIS A 127 -3.28 -13.52 6.07
CA HIS A 127 -3.62 -13.89 4.70
C HIS A 127 -5.04 -14.43 4.56
N PHE A 128 -5.51 -15.25 5.49
CA PHE A 128 -6.87 -15.76 5.49
C PHE A 128 -7.91 -14.63 5.58
N PHE A 129 -7.77 -13.70 6.53
CA PHE A 129 -8.66 -12.55 6.66
C PHE A 129 -8.55 -11.59 5.48
N TYR A 130 -7.36 -11.43 4.91
CA TYR A 130 -7.16 -10.66 3.70
C TYR A 130 -7.94 -11.27 2.52
N LEU A 131 -7.85 -12.58 2.31
CA LEU A 131 -8.62 -13.29 1.27
C LEU A 131 -10.13 -13.14 1.48
N LEU A 132 -10.63 -13.26 2.73
CA LEU A 132 -12.04 -12.99 3.04
C LEU A 132 -12.45 -11.57 2.67
N THR A 133 -11.55 -10.60 2.88
CA THR A 133 -11.78 -9.20 2.51
C THR A 133 -11.86 -9.04 0.99
N LEU A 134 -10.93 -9.65 0.23
CA LEU A 134 -10.95 -9.62 -1.23
C LEU A 134 -12.21 -10.26 -1.82
N LEU A 135 -12.68 -11.37 -1.24
CA LEU A 135 -13.94 -12.01 -1.65
C LEU A 135 -15.14 -11.10 -1.40
N GLY A 136 -15.21 -10.43 -0.25
CA GLY A 136 -16.27 -9.46 0.01
C GLY A 136 -16.24 -8.28 -0.97
N LEU A 137 -15.05 -7.77 -1.29
CA LEU A 137 -14.90 -6.73 -2.31
C LEU A 137 -15.42 -7.20 -3.68
N LEU A 138 -15.13 -8.43 -4.09
CA LEU A 138 -15.66 -9.02 -5.33
C LEU A 138 -17.19 -9.05 -5.32
N PHE A 139 -17.81 -9.47 -4.21
CA PHE A 139 -19.26 -9.49 -4.07
C PHE A 139 -19.90 -8.10 -3.98
N SER A 140 -19.12 -7.05 -3.68
CA SER A 140 -19.61 -5.67 -3.67
C SER A 140 -19.83 -5.10 -5.07
N ILE A 141 -19.18 -5.65 -6.11
CA ILE A 141 -19.23 -5.15 -7.49
C ILE A 141 -20.68 -4.97 -8.02
N PRO A 142 -21.57 -5.98 -7.95
CA PRO A 142 -22.93 -5.84 -8.47
C PRO A 142 -23.84 -4.95 -7.61
N LEU A 143 -23.42 -4.59 -6.39
CA LEU A 143 -24.26 -3.77 -5.51
C LEU A 143 -24.48 -2.38 -6.11
N LYS A 144 -25.74 -1.99 -6.17
CA LYS A 144 -26.19 -0.65 -6.53
C LYS A 144 -26.89 -0.06 -5.30
N ASP A 145 -26.49 1.13 -4.91
CA ASP A 145 -27.15 1.88 -3.84
C ASP A 145 -27.92 3.04 -4.45
N SER A 146 -29.16 3.25 -4.02
CA SER A 146 -29.96 4.42 -4.42
C SER A 146 -29.42 5.72 -3.81
N LYS A 147 -28.69 5.64 -2.69
CA LYS A 147 -28.09 6.79 -1.99
C LYS A 147 -26.59 6.97 -2.27
N ASN A 148 -26.03 6.23 -3.23
CA ASN A 148 -24.63 6.32 -3.67
C ASN A 148 -23.54 5.98 -2.62
N ASN A 149 -23.86 5.42 -1.45
CA ASN A 149 -22.83 5.13 -0.44
C ASN A 149 -21.83 4.08 -0.94
N TYR A 150 -22.30 3.03 -1.61
CA TYR A 150 -21.42 2.03 -2.22
C TYR A 150 -20.59 2.61 -3.38
N ALA A 151 -21.10 3.61 -4.09
CA ALA A 151 -20.34 4.28 -5.15
C ALA A 151 -19.15 5.04 -4.57
N ILE A 152 -19.33 5.76 -3.45
CA ILE A 152 -18.24 6.46 -2.75
C ILE A 152 -17.16 5.46 -2.30
N LEU A 153 -17.54 4.34 -1.70
CA LEU A 153 -16.60 3.31 -1.26
C LEU A 153 -15.84 2.66 -2.43
N LYS A 154 -16.51 2.39 -3.55
CA LYS A 154 -15.88 1.88 -4.78
C LYS A 154 -14.91 2.90 -5.39
N LEU A 155 -15.28 4.18 -5.40
CA LEU A 155 -14.41 5.26 -5.87
C LEU A 155 -13.19 5.42 -4.95
N ALA A 156 -13.37 5.31 -3.63
CA ALA A 156 -12.26 5.31 -2.68
C ALA A 156 -11.31 4.13 -2.91
N PHE A 157 -11.85 2.94 -3.17
CA PHE A 157 -11.06 1.76 -3.55
C PHE A 157 -10.26 2.01 -4.84
N ILE A 158 -10.90 2.49 -5.91
CA ILE A 158 -10.24 2.79 -7.18
C ILE A 158 -9.17 3.88 -7.00
N GLY A 159 -9.49 4.95 -6.28
CA GLY A 159 -8.58 6.04 -5.98
C GLY A 159 -7.35 5.57 -5.21
N ALA A 160 -7.52 4.67 -4.23
CA ALA A 160 -6.41 4.06 -3.50
C ALA A 160 -5.48 3.27 -4.44
N ILE A 161 -6.03 2.44 -5.32
CA ILE A 161 -5.23 1.69 -6.30
C ILE A 161 -4.51 2.64 -7.26
N LEU A 162 -5.18 3.66 -7.79
CA LEU A 162 -4.57 4.65 -8.68
C LEU A 162 -3.43 5.42 -7.99
N TYR A 163 -3.62 5.80 -6.72
CA TYR A 163 -2.59 6.45 -5.93
C TYR A 163 -1.33 5.57 -5.81
N LEU A 164 -1.50 4.29 -5.45
CA LEU A 164 -0.40 3.34 -5.33
C LEU A 164 0.25 2.98 -6.67
N LEU A 165 -0.46 3.15 -7.79
CA LEU A 165 0.10 3.00 -9.13
C LEU A 165 0.89 4.23 -9.57
N LEU A 166 0.49 5.43 -9.14
CA LEU A 166 1.13 6.69 -9.51
C LEU A 166 2.40 6.99 -8.70
N PHE A 167 2.36 6.81 -7.38
CA PHE A 167 3.44 7.17 -6.47
C PHE A 167 4.31 5.97 -6.10
N GLU A 168 5.36 6.21 -5.32
CA GLU A 168 6.16 5.15 -4.71
C GLU A 168 5.24 4.25 -3.88
N GLY A 169 5.31 2.96 -4.18
CA GLY A 169 4.45 1.93 -3.66
C GLY A 169 5.18 0.59 -3.78
N GLY A 170 4.72 -0.29 -4.67
CA GLY A 170 5.36 -1.59 -4.92
C GLY A 170 5.44 -2.49 -3.69
N ARG A 171 4.58 -2.25 -2.68
CA ARG A 171 4.50 -2.95 -1.40
C ARG A 171 3.07 -2.93 -0.91
N SER A 172 2.65 -4.00 -0.27
CA SER A 172 1.31 -4.19 0.26
C SER A 172 1.02 -3.37 1.52
N ARG A 173 2.05 -2.98 2.29
CA ARG A 173 1.88 -2.19 3.52
C ARG A 173 1.15 -0.86 3.31
N TYR A 174 1.29 -0.26 2.14
CA TYR A 174 0.60 1.00 1.82
C TYR A 174 -0.92 0.84 1.71
N LEU A 175 -1.44 -0.39 1.69
CA LEU A 175 -2.87 -0.66 1.77
C LEU A 175 -3.46 -0.37 3.16
N ILE A 176 -2.65 -0.44 4.22
CA ILE A 176 -3.13 -0.38 5.62
C ILE A 176 -3.99 0.88 5.86
N GLN A 177 -3.58 2.02 5.31
CA GLN A 177 -4.32 3.28 5.43
C GLN A 177 -5.71 3.27 4.75
N PHE A 178 -5.92 2.40 3.76
CA PHE A 178 -7.19 2.28 3.03
C PHE A 178 -8.08 1.15 3.55
N MET A 179 -7.55 0.28 4.43
CA MET A 179 -8.26 -0.90 4.94
C MET A 179 -9.61 -0.60 5.60
N PRO A 180 -9.81 0.49 6.37
CA PRO A 180 -11.13 0.79 6.93
C PRO A 180 -12.24 0.85 5.86
N PHE A 181 -11.98 1.50 4.73
CA PHE A 181 -12.94 1.59 3.62
C PHE A 181 -13.10 0.25 2.90
N TRP A 182 -12.03 -0.51 2.74
CA TRP A 182 -12.05 -1.83 2.10
C TRP A 182 -12.86 -2.83 2.94
N TYR A 183 -12.72 -2.80 4.26
CA TYR A 183 -13.50 -3.63 5.17
C TYR A 183 -14.99 -3.28 5.14
N LEU A 184 -15.34 -1.99 5.13
CA LEU A 184 -16.74 -1.57 4.99
C LEU A 184 -17.35 -2.05 3.67
N LEU A 185 -16.65 -1.83 2.55
CA LEU A 185 -17.12 -2.25 1.23
C LEU A 185 -17.21 -3.78 1.11
N SER A 186 -16.23 -4.49 1.68
CA SER A 186 -16.20 -5.95 1.74
C SER A 186 -17.39 -6.50 2.54
N ALA A 187 -17.65 -5.94 3.72
CA ALA A 187 -18.79 -6.31 4.56
C ALA A 187 -20.12 -6.11 3.82
N SER A 188 -20.28 -4.97 3.12
CA SER A 188 -21.45 -4.73 2.27
C SER A 188 -21.60 -5.79 1.18
N GLY A 189 -20.50 -6.20 0.53
CA GLY A 189 -20.51 -7.28 -0.46
C GLY A 189 -20.99 -8.62 0.10
N TRP A 190 -20.50 -9.01 1.28
CA TRP A 190 -20.96 -10.21 1.97
C TRP A 190 -22.45 -10.16 2.35
N LEU A 191 -22.95 -9.00 2.80
CA LEU A 191 -24.37 -8.80 3.08
C LEU A 191 -25.22 -8.87 1.81
N GLY A 192 -24.81 -8.19 0.74
CA GLY A 192 -25.49 -8.18 -0.54
C GLY A 192 -25.61 -9.56 -1.18
N LEU A 193 -24.59 -10.41 -1.04
CA LEU A 193 -24.63 -11.80 -1.51
C LEU A 193 -25.78 -12.60 -0.85
N ARG A 194 -26.07 -12.35 0.43
CA ARG A 194 -27.19 -12.99 1.14
C ARG A 194 -28.53 -12.57 0.55
N GLU A 195 -28.68 -11.29 0.23
CA GLU A 195 -29.90 -10.72 -0.35
C GLU A 195 -30.16 -11.23 -1.77
N ILE A 196 -29.12 -11.26 -2.62
CA ILE A 196 -29.20 -11.80 -3.99
C ILE A 196 -29.61 -13.28 -3.97
N ARG A 197 -29.03 -14.08 -3.07
CA ARG A 197 -29.38 -15.49 -2.90
C ARG A 197 -30.82 -15.68 -2.41
N ARG A 198 -31.29 -14.82 -1.50
CA ARG A 198 -32.66 -14.85 -0.97
C ARG A 198 -33.69 -14.50 -2.05
N TYR A 199 -33.44 -13.45 -2.84
CA TYR A 199 -34.33 -13.04 -3.93
C TYR A 199 -34.48 -14.14 -4.99
N LYS A 200 -33.37 -14.76 -5.43
CA LYS A 200 -33.40 -15.88 -6.39
C LYS A 200 -34.14 -17.12 -5.90
N LYS A 201 -34.27 -17.31 -4.58
CA LYS A 201 -35.01 -18.42 -3.97
C LYS A 201 -36.52 -18.13 -3.86
N ILE A 202 -36.94 -16.86 -3.87
CA ILE A 202 -38.35 -16.46 -3.79
C ILE A 202 -39.01 -16.42 -5.18
N VAL A 203 -38.22 -16.16 -6.23
CA VAL A 203 -38.70 -16.04 -7.62
C VAL A 203 -38.69 -17.39 -8.38
N LYS A 204 -38.15 -18.45 -7.77
CA LYS A 204 -38.26 -19.83 -8.23
C LYS A 204 -39.38 -20.54 -7.49
#